data_AF-E1VLD7-F1
#
_entry.id   AF-E1VLD7-F1
#
_cell.length_a   1.000
_cell.length_b   1.000
_cell.length_c   1.000
_cell.angle_alpha   90.00
_cell.angle_beta   90.00
_cell.angle_gamma   90.00
#
_symmetry.space_group_name_H-M   'P 1'
#
loop_
_entity.id
_entity.type
_entity.pdbx_description
1 polymer ?
#
loop_
_entity_poly.entity_id
_entity_poly.type
_entity_poly.pdbx_seq_one_letter_code
_entity_poly.pdbx_strand_id
1 'polypeptide(L)'
;MTSKEVVWMALPDSPAKRLMQRSGRDWKKASSADLVSYILDHFHALHREQLPALIQQARRVEIAHPEHPDCPTGLAEHLHALHQELESHMRKEEMTLFPLITQDQLRCADEAIHAIRVEHGEQVAAIRQIESLTEGLVLPTDRCATWSALYHGLHAFREDLLIHIHLENNVLFERFTVDYRH
;
A
#
# COMPACT_ATOMS: atom_id res chain seq x y z
N MET A 1 -18.41 -3.07 -6.94
CA MET A 1 -17.13 -2.34 -7.10
C MET A 1 -17.07 -1.78 -8.52
N THR A 2 -17.19 -0.46 -8.69
CA THR A 2 -17.27 0.19 -10.01
C THR A 2 -15.87 0.52 -10.54
N SER A 3 -15.35 -0.35 -11.42
CA SER A 3 -14.56 -0.14 -12.65
C SER A 3 -13.58 1.03 -12.87
N LYS A 4 -13.30 1.93 -11.92
CA LYS A 4 -12.35 3.05 -12.11
C LYS A 4 -10.97 2.80 -11.50
N GLU A 5 -10.82 1.83 -10.60
CA GLU A 5 -9.55 1.52 -9.94
C GLU A 5 -8.54 0.80 -10.83
N VAL A 6 -9.01 0.07 -11.84
CA VAL A 6 -8.17 -0.66 -12.82
C VAL A 6 -7.52 0.27 -13.85
N VAL A 7 -7.99 1.51 -13.98
CA VAL A 7 -7.62 2.40 -15.09
C VAL A 7 -6.19 2.93 -14.98
N TRP A 8 -5.67 3.21 -13.78
CA TRP A 8 -4.29 3.71 -13.62
C TRP A 8 -3.24 2.61 -13.85
N MET A 9 -3.60 1.34 -13.66
CA MET A 9 -2.72 0.16 -13.82
C MET A 9 -2.65 -0.32 -15.28
N ALA A 10 -3.73 -0.13 -16.05
CA ALA A 10 -3.81 -0.52 -17.46
C ALA A 10 -3.12 0.47 -18.41
N LEU A 11 -2.62 1.61 -17.90
CA LEU A 11 -1.83 2.54 -18.70
C LEU A 11 -0.44 1.95 -19.00
N PRO A 12 0.06 2.09 -20.24
CA PRO A 12 1.32 1.49 -20.66
C PRO A 12 2.54 1.91 -19.81
N ASP A 13 2.42 3.04 -19.09
CA ASP A 13 3.44 3.73 -18.30
C ASP A 13 3.06 3.94 -16.81
N SER A 14 2.39 2.98 -16.16
CA SER A 14 2.09 3.10 -14.73
C SER A 14 3.37 2.99 -13.86
N PRO A 15 3.47 3.72 -12.73
CA PRO A 15 4.59 3.60 -11.79
C PRO A 15 4.79 2.16 -11.30
N ALA A 16 3.70 1.44 -11.08
CA ALA A 16 3.71 0.02 -10.71
C ALA A 16 4.43 -0.85 -11.74
N LYS A 17 4.15 -0.64 -13.04
CA LYS A 17 4.80 -1.38 -14.12
C LYS A 17 6.31 -1.05 -14.21
N ARG A 18 6.70 0.21 -13.98
CA ARG A 18 8.12 0.62 -13.93
C ARG A 18 8.85 0.02 -12.72
N LEU A 19 8.21 -0.04 -11.55
CA LEU A 19 8.79 -0.63 -10.35
C LEU A 19 8.90 -2.16 -10.45
N MET A 20 7.90 -2.83 -11.04
CA MET A 20 8.01 -4.26 -11.38
C MET A 20 9.17 -4.51 -12.37
N GLN A 21 9.36 -3.65 -13.37
CA GLN A 21 10.49 -3.73 -14.30
C GLN A 21 11.86 -3.44 -13.64
N ARG A 22 11.93 -2.57 -12.62
CA ARG A 22 13.17 -2.28 -11.88
C ARG A 22 13.72 -3.48 -11.12
N SER A 23 12.88 -4.43 -10.72
CA SER A 23 13.35 -5.70 -10.11
C SER A 23 14.07 -6.62 -11.11
N GLY A 24 13.90 -6.39 -12.42
CA GLY A 24 14.40 -7.28 -13.48
C GLY A 24 13.80 -8.70 -13.46
N ARG A 25 12.91 -9.00 -12.51
CA ARG A 25 12.35 -10.33 -12.25
C ARG A 25 10.90 -10.41 -12.72
N ASP A 26 10.60 -11.44 -13.49
CA ASP A 26 9.24 -11.75 -13.91
C ASP A 26 8.50 -12.45 -12.75
N TRP A 27 7.83 -11.65 -11.91
CA TRP A 27 7.10 -12.16 -10.74
C TRP A 27 5.98 -13.14 -11.09
N LYS A 28 5.50 -13.19 -12.35
CA LYS A 28 4.55 -14.22 -12.78
C LYS A 28 5.17 -15.61 -12.90
N LYS A 29 6.50 -15.69 -13.01
CA LYS A 29 7.26 -16.94 -13.13
C LYS A 29 8.00 -17.34 -11.84
N ALA A 30 8.16 -16.41 -10.90
CA ALA A 30 8.80 -16.68 -9.61
C ALA A 30 7.95 -17.62 -8.73
N SER A 31 8.58 -18.38 -7.84
CA SER A 31 7.85 -19.22 -6.87
C SER A 31 7.05 -18.35 -5.90
N SER A 32 6.01 -18.92 -5.27
CA SER A 32 5.21 -18.17 -4.28
C SER A 32 6.06 -17.81 -3.06
N ALA A 33 7.00 -18.68 -2.67
CA ALA A 33 7.96 -18.41 -1.60
C ALA A 33 8.88 -17.23 -1.92
N ASP A 34 9.41 -17.14 -3.15
CA ASP A 34 10.26 -16.01 -3.56
C ASP A 34 9.48 -14.68 -3.56
N LEU A 35 8.23 -14.69 -4.04
CA LEU A 35 7.40 -13.49 -4.06
C LEU A 35 6.99 -13.06 -2.66
N VAL A 36 6.64 -14.00 -1.78
CA VAL A 36 6.38 -13.71 -0.36
C VAL A 36 7.61 -13.11 0.31
N SER A 37 8.80 -13.70 0.15
CA SER A 37 10.04 -13.13 0.71
C SER A 37 10.27 -11.71 0.21
N TYR A 38 10.07 -11.46 -1.08
CA TYR A 38 10.21 -10.13 -1.64
C TYR A 38 9.20 -9.13 -1.05
N ILE A 39 7.94 -9.54 -0.85
CA ILE A 39 6.92 -8.69 -0.25
C ILE A 39 7.30 -8.29 1.18
N LEU A 40 7.76 -9.25 1.97
CA LEU A 40 8.20 -9.03 3.34
C LEU A 40 9.37 -8.04 3.42
N ASP A 41 10.41 -8.27 2.61
CA ASP A 41 11.65 -7.52 2.67
C ASP A 41 11.53 -6.11 2.06
N HIS A 42 10.72 -5.94 1.02
CA HIS A 42 10.66 -4.70 0.24
C HIS A 42 9.42 -3.84 0.50
N PHE A 43 8.34 -4.39 1.06
CA PHE A 43 7.13 -3.63 1.38
C PHE A 43 6.81 -3.67 2.88
N HIS A 44 6.67 -4.84 3.50
CA HIS A 44 6.25 -4.88 4.91
C HIS A 44 7.26 -4.22 5.84
N ALA A 45 8.56 -4.55 5.68
CA ALA A 45 9.62 -3.88 6.43
C ALA A 45 9.65 -2.37 6.17
N LEU A 46 9.47 -1.97 4.90
CA LEU A 46 9.51 -0.57 4.48
C LEU A 46 8.33 0.24 5.06
N HIS A 47 7.11 -0.29 5.02
CA HIS A 47 5.92 0.38 5.56
C HIS A 47 5.99 0.61 7.06
N ARG A 48 6.60 -0.32 7.81
CA ARG A 48 6.89 -0.19 9.25
C ARG A 48 7.87 0.93 9.55
N GLU A 49 8.72 1.32 8.61
CA GLU A 49 9.62 2.47 8.76
C GLU A 49 8.96 3.77 8.26
N GLN A 50 8.27 3.71 7.12
CA GLN A 50 7.63 4.86 6.47
C GLN A 50 6.57 5.50 7.36
N LEU A 51 5.60 4.73 7.85
CA LEU A 51 4.42 5.30 8.52
C LEU A 51 4.75 6.04 9.82
N PRO A 52 5.59 5.51 10.74
CA PRO A 52 6.01 6.27 11.92
C PRO A 52 6.68 7.60 11.58
N ALA A 53 7.53 7.64 10.54
CA ALA A 53 8.18 8.86 10.10
C ALA A 53 7.17 9.87 9.53
N LEU A 54 6.24 9.41 8.70
CA LEU A 54 5.18 10.25 8.11
C LEU A 54 4.24 10.82 9.17
N ILE A 55 3.85 10.02 10.17
CA ILE A 55 3.03 10.48 11.31
C ILE A 55 3.75 11.60 12.06
N GLN A 56 5.04 11.43 12.35
CA GLN A 56 5.82 12.47 13.04
C GLN A 56 5.89 13.76 12.23
N GLN A 57 6.13 13.65 10.92
CA GLN A 57 6.22 14.80 10.02
C GLN A 57 4.86 15.51 9.89
N ALA A 58 3.76 14.77 9.74
CA ALA A 58 2.40 15.30 9.68
C ALA A 58 2.06 16.11 10.94
N ARG A 59 2.32 15.54 12.13
CA ARG A 59 2.12 16.26 13.41
C ARG A 59 2.90 17.57 13.46
N ARG A 60 4.16 17.56 13.01
CA ARG A 60 5.00 18.77 12.99
C ARG A 60 4.46 19.83 12.05
N VAL A 61 3.96 19.44 10.89
CA VAL A 61 3.33 20.35 9.93
C VAL A 61 2.05 20.96 10.52
N GLU A 62 1.16 20.13 11.05
CA GLU A 62 -0.10 20.58 11.65
C GLU A 62 0.12 21.55 12.82
N ILE A 63 1.11 21.27 13.69
CA ILE A 63 1.45 22.15 14.83
C ILE A 63 2.09 23.47 14.37
N ALA A 64 2.95 23.45 13.35
CA ALA A 64 3.68 24.63 12.91
C ALA A 64 2.83 25.56 12.02
N HIS A 65 1.78 25.03 11.38
CA HIS A 65 0.98 25.75 10.38
C HIS A 65 -0.54 25.68 10.64
N PRO A 66 -1.06 25.83 11.88
CA PRO A 66 -2.47 25.55 12.19
C PRO A 66 -3.47 26.49 11.50
N GLU A 67 -3.05 27.70 11.14
CA GLU A 67 -3.90 28.70 10.46
C GLU A 67 -3.63 28.78 8.96
N HIS A 68 -2.69 27.98 8.43
CA HIS A 68 -2.40 27.97 7.01
C HIS A 68 -3.56 27.31 6.24
N PRO A 69 -4.10 27.93 5.18
CA PRO A 69 -5.28 27.40 4.48
C PRO A 69 -5.07 26.00 3.92
N ASP A 70 -3.87 25.71 3.43
CA ASP A 70 -3.51 24.39 2.88
C ASP A 70 -3.05 23.37 3.95
N CYS A 71 -3.08 23.71 5.24
CA CYS A 71 -2.61 22.81 6.29
C CYS A 71 -3.39 21.48 6.26
N PRO A 72 -2.72 20.31 6.17
CA PRO A 72 -3.38 19.02 6.05
C PRO A 72 -3.91 18.55 7.41
N THR A 73 -4.86 19.30 7.97
CA THR A 73 -5.38 19.11 9.33
C THR A 73 -6.02 17.74 9.48
N GLY A 74 -5.60 16.97 10.48
CA GLY A 74 -6.10 15.62 10.74
C GLY A 74 -5.36 14.51 9.98
N LEU A 75 -4.37 14.83 9.13
CA LEU A 75 -3.55 13.85 8.43
C LEU A 75 -2.76 12.96 9.40
N ALA A 76 -2.21 13.52 10.47
CA ALA A 76 -1.47 12.78 11.47
C ALA A 76 -2.31 11.69 12.15
N GLU A 77 -3.58 11.98 12.44
CA GLU A 77 -4.50 11.01 13.05
C GLU A 77 -4.89 9.94 12.05
N HIS A 78 -5.21 10.34 10.81
CA HIS A 78 -5.52 9.41 9.73
C HIS A 78 -4.37 8.43 9.44
N LEU A 79 -3.13 8.94 9.37
CA LEU A 79 -1.94 8.11 9.20
C LEU A 79 -1.71 7.18 10.40
N HIS A 80 -2.05 7.60 11.61
CA HIS A 80 -1.94 6.76 12.80
C HIS A 80 -2.93 5.59 12.76
N ALA A 81 -4.18 5.84 12.37
CA ALA A 81 -5.18 4.79 12.17
C ALA A 81 -4.75 3.81 11.07
N LEU A 82 -4.33 4.32 9.90
CA LEU A 82 -3.82 3.50 8.80
C LEU A 82 -2.62 2.63 9.23
N HIS A 83 -1.71 3.16 10.05
CA HIS A 83 -0.58 2.39 10.56
C HIS A 83 -1.01 1.22 11.44
N GLN A 84 -2.01 1.40 12.31
CA GLN A 84 -2.53 0.31 13.14
C GLN A 84 -3.23 -0.76 12.30
N GLU A 85 -4.02 -0.33 11.32
CA GLU A 85 -4.72 -1.23 10.39
C GLU A 85 -3.74 -2.02 9.54
N LEU A 86 -2.77 -1.34 8.91
CA LEU A 86 -1.76 -1.98 8.06
C LEU A 86 -0.85 -2.93 8.85
N GLU A 87 -0.44 -2.58 10.07
CA GLU A 87 0.36 -3.49 10.92
C GLU A 87 -0.47 -4.72 11.38
N SER A 88 -1.75 -4.54 11.66
CA SER A 88 -2.65 -5.66 11.96
C SER A 88 -2.80 -6.59 10.77
N HIS A 89 -3.02 -6.00 9.59
CA HIS A 89 -3.13 -6.68 8.31
C HIS A 89 -1.87 -7.50 7.96
N MET A 90 -0.70 -6.84 7.90
CA MET A 90 0.58 -7.49 7.57
C MET A 90 0.91 -8.65 8.52
N ARG A 91 0.55 -8.54 9.81
CA ARG A 91 0.72 -9.65 10.78
C ARG A 91 -0.18 -10.84 10.47
N LYS A 92 -1.42 -10.64 10.03
CA LYS A 92 -2.30 -11.75 9.60
C LYS A 92 -1.69 -12.49 8.41
N GLU A 93 -1.13 -11.73 7.48
CA GLU A 93 -0.46 -12.31 6.32
C GLU A 93 0.77 -13.10 6.72
N GLU A 94 1.68 -12.48 7.46
CA GLU A 94 2.94 -13.08 7.94
C GLU A 94 2.73 -14.32 8.79
N MET A 95 1.76 -14.30 9.71
CA MET A 95 1.57 -15.38 10.68
C MET A 95 0.65 -16.49 10.18
N THR A 96 -0.21 -16.21 9.19
CA THR A 96 -1.28 -17.13 8.78
C THR A 96 -1.29 -17.35 7.28
N LEU A 97 -1.53 -16.31 6.47
CA LEU A 97 -1.76 -16.49 5.04
C LEU A 97 -0.50 -16.95 4.29
N PHE A 98 0.64 -16.29 4.50
CA PHE A 98 1.89 -16.63 3.83
C PHE A 98 2.42 -18.03 4.17
N PRO A 99 2.34 -18.50 5.44
CA PRO A 99 2.60 -19.91 5.75
C PRO A 99 1.69 -20.88 4.98
N LEU A 100 0.39 -20.61 4.87
CA LEU A 100 -0.55 -21.45 4.11
C LEU A 100 -0.21 -21.48 2.61
N ILE A 101 0.11 -20.31 2.04
CA ILE A 101 0.50 -20.14 0.63
C ILE A 101 1.80 -20.87 0.31
N THR A 102 2.82 -20.73 1.16
CA THR A 102 4.15 -21.33 0.92
C THR A 102 4.15 -22.85 1.13
N GLN A 103 3.17 -23.39 1.85
CA GLN A 103 2.94 -24.83 2.02
C GLN A 103 1.93 -25.42 1.02
N ASP A 104 1.45 -24.62 0.06
CA ASP A 104 0.48 -25.02 -0.97
C ASP A 104 -0.86 -25.57 -0.42
N GLN A 105 -1.33 -25.03 0.70
CA GLN A 105 -2.60 -25.44 1.33
C GLN A 105 -3.81 -24.74 0.70
N LEU A 106 -4.05 -24.99 -0.59
CA LEU A 106 -5.03 -24.33 -1.47
C LEU A 106 -6.44 -24.18 -0.87
N ARG A 107 -7.00 -25.23 -0.26
CA ARG A 107 -8.39 -25.22 0.25
C ARG A 107 -8.58 -24.34 1.48
N CYS A 108 -7.52 -24.06 2.23
CA CYS A 108 -7.58 -23.23 3.44
C CYS A 108 -7.27 -21.75 3.14
N ALA A 109 -6.71 -21.45 1.96
CA ALA A 109 -6.26 -20.12 1.60
C ALA A 109 -7.37 -19.24 1.02
N ASP A 110 -8.40 -19.81 0.38
CA ASP A 110 -9.41 -19.02 -0.36
C ASP A 110 -10.20 -18.03 0.53
N GLU A 111 -10.72 -18.50 1.66
CA GLU A 111 -11.43 -17.63 2.62
C GLU A 111 -10.52 -16.54 3.20
N ALA A 112 -9.27 -16.88 3.50
CA ALA A 112 -8.27 -15.94 4.01
C ALA A 112 -7.88 -14.89 2.95
N ILE A 113 -7.68 -15.31 1.69
CA ILE A 113 -7.42 -14.41 0.56
C ILE A 113 -8.59 -13.46 0.34
N HIS A 114 -9.83 -13.93 0.45
CA HIS A 114 -10.99 -13.06 0.33
C HIS A 114 -11.02 -11.97 1.41
N ALA A 115 -10.78 -12.33 2.67
CA ALA A 115 -10.71 -11.38 3.78
C ALA A 115 -9.60 -10.33 3.56
N ILE A 116 -8.39 -10.77 3.18
CA ILE A 116 -7.27 -9.87 2.87
C ILE A 116 -7.60 -8.91 1.71
N ARG A 117 -8.29 -9.38 0.66
CA ARG A 117 -8.75 -8.52 -0.45
C ARG A 117 -9.74 -7.42 -0.01
N VAL A 118 -10.58 -7.70 0.99
CA VAL A 118 -11.46 -6.68 1.57
C VAL A 118 -10.63 -5.61 2.28
N GLU A 119 -9.68 -6.02 3.12
CA GLU A 119 -8.77 -5.11 3.82
C GLU A 119 -7.93 -4.27 2.85
N HIS A 120 -7.48 -4.82 1.72
CA HIS A 120 -6.83 -4.05 0.65
C HIS A 120 -7.72 -2.93 0.08
N GLY A 121 -9.02 -3.19 -0.05
CA GLY A 121 -9.97 -2.15 -0.49
C GLY A 121 -10.06 -0.99 0.51
N GLU A 122 -10.02 -1.29 1.80
CA GLU A 122 -10.02 -0.30 2.88
C GLU A 122 -8.72 0.51 2.88
N GLN A 123 -7.56 -0.13 2.69
CA GLN A 123 -6.27 0.54 2.56
C GLN A 123 -6.21 1.49 1.34
N VAL A 124 -6.78 1.07 0.19
CA VAL A 124 -6.92 1.95 -0.98
C VAL A 124 -7.84 3.14 -0.68
N ALA A 125 -8.90 2.95 0.10
CA ALA A 125 -9.74 4.05 0.56
C ALA A 125 -8.98 5.00 1.51
N ALA A 126 -8.14 4.48 2.41
CA ALA A 126 -7.30 5.28 3.28
C ALA A 126 -6.29 6.13 2.50
N ILE A 127 -5.71 5.61 1.41
CA ILE A 127 -4.87 6.39 0.49
C ILE A 127 -5.65 7.57 -0.10
N ARG A 128 -6.89 7.36 -0.54
CA ARG A 128 -7.72 8.45 -1.10
C ARG A 128 -8.00 9.53 -0.08
N GLN A 129 -8.16 9.16 1.18
CA GLN A 129 -8.34 10.13 2.25
C GLN A 129 -7.07 10.94 2.50
N ILE A 130 -5.87 10.35 2.37
CA ILE A 130 -4.60 11.10 2.36
C ILE A 130 -4.61 12.12 1.22
N GLU A 131 -4.97 11.71 0.00
CA GLU A 131 -5.02 12.60 -1.16
C GLU A 131 -6.02 13.74 -0.94
N SER A 132 -7.20 13.45 -0.38
CA SER A 132 -8.21 14.45 -0.02
C SER A 132 -7.67 15.48 0.98
N LEU A 133 -7.02 15.03 2.06
CA LEU A 133 -6.44 15.89 3.10
C LEU A 133 -5.24 16.73 2.63
N THR A 134 -4.71 16.44 1.44
CA THR A 134 -3.47 17.03 0.93
C THR A 134 -3.66 17.67 -0.45
N GLU A 135 -4.91 17.89 -0.87
CA GLU A 135 -5.26 18.45 -2.19
C GLU A 135 -4.57 17.70 -3.34
N GLY A 136 -4.60 16.37 -3.28
CA GLY A 136 -3.94 15.48 -4.24
C GLY A 136 -2.42 15.42 -4.09
N LEU A 137 -1.91 15.65 -2.88
CA LEU A 137 -0.48 15.78 -2.58
C LEU A 137 0.20 16.91 -3.37
N VAL A 138 -0.54 18.01 -3.58
CA VAL A 138 -0.02 19.23 -4.22
C VAL A 138 0.65 20.10 -3.15
N LEU A 139 1.93 20.40 -3.36
CA LEU A 139 2.71 21.17 -2.40
C LEU A 139 2.41 22.67 -2.49
N PRO A 140 2.15 23.35 -1.36
CA PRO A 140 1.99 24.80 -1.36
C PRO A 140 3.31 25.52 -1.71
N THR A 141 3.18 26.73 -2.25
CA THR A 141 4.33 27.53 -2.74
C THR A 141 5.24 28.02 -1.62
N ASP A 142 4.68 28.29 -0.45
CA ASP A 142 5.33 28.84 0.75
C ASP A 142 5.59 27.79 1.84
N ARG A 143 5.65 26.51 1.45
CA ARG A 143 5.92 25.38 2.34
C ARG A 143 7.29 25.45 3.02
N CYS A 144 7.38 24.88 4.22
CA CYS A 144 8.66 24.60 4.87
C CYS A 144 9.28 23.27 4.39
N ALA A 145 10.55 23.05 4.71
CA ALA A 145 11.28 21.84 4.33
C ALA A 145 10.63 20.54 4.88
N THR A 146 10.09 20.58 6.11
CA THR A 146 9.40 19.43 6.72
C THR A 146 8.14 19.05 5.94
N TRP A 147 7.37 20.03 5.49
CA TRP A 147 6.17 19.78 4.69
C TRP A 147 6.53 19.23 3.31
N SER A 148 7.58 19.76 2.69
CA SER A 148 8.09 19.18 1.45
C SER A 148 8.53 17.73 1.64
N ALA A 149 9.24 17.42 2.72
CA ALA A 149 9.67 16.06 3.03
C ALA A 149 8.48 15.12 3.28
N LEU A 150 7.46 15.58 4.01
CA LEU A 150 6.22 14.84 4.26
C LEU A 150 5.56 14.42 2.95
N TYR A 151 5.30 15.36 2.03
CA TYR A 151 4.55 15.03 0.81
C TYR A 151 5.35 14.15 -0.15
N HIS A 152 6.68 14.32 -0.22
CA HIS A 152 7.52 13.37 -0.96
C HIS A 152 7.43 11.95 -0.35
N GLY A 153 7.47 11.85 0.98
CA GLY A 153 7.31 10.58 1.67
C GLY A 153 5.92 9.96 1.46
N LEU A 154 4.85 10.76 1.44
CA LEU A 154 3.49 10.30 1.16
C LEU A 154 3.34 9.79 -0.27
N HIS A 155 3.95 10.46 -1.25
CA HIS A 155 3.99 9.98 -2.64
C HIS A 155 4.68 8.61 -2.72
N ALA A 156 5.85 8.47 -2.09
CA ALA A 156 6.58 7.19 -2.06
C ALA A 156 5.77 6.09 -1.38
N PHE A 157 5.25 6.33 -0.17
CA PHE A 157 4.41 5.38 0.55
C PHE A 157 3.19 4.94 -0.26
N ARG A 158 2.49 5.88 -0.90
CA ARG A 158 1.35 5.55 -1.77
C ARG A 158 1.77 4.63 -2.91
N GLU A 159 2.84 4.96 -3.62
CA GLU A 159 3.32 4.14 -4.73
C GLU A 159 3.70 2.74 -4.27
N ASP A 160 4.45 2.64 -3.16
CA ASP A 160 4.88 1.37 -2.60
C ASP A 160 3.68 0.50 -2.17
N LEU A 161 2.72 1.07 -1.43
CA LEU A 161 1.55 0.32 -0.95
C LEU A 161 0.64 -0.14 -2.10
N LEU A 162 0.46 0.68 -3.15
CA LEU A 162 -0.31 0.24 -4.32
C LEU A 162 0.37 -0.88 -5.10
N ILE A 163 1.71 -0.92 -5.11
CA ILE A 163 2.48 -1.99 -5.74
C ILE A 163 2.45 -3.26 -4.92
N HIS A 164 2.60 -3.14 -3.60
CA HIS A 164 2.43 -4.22 -2.64
C HIS A 164 1.08 -4.92 -2.85
N ILE A 165 -0.02 -4.16 -2.74
CA ILE A 165 -1.38 -4.68 -2.94
C ILE A 165 -1.54 -5.29 -4.34
N HIS A 166 -0.91 -4.72 -5.37
CA HIS A 166 -0.97 -5.29 -6.72
C HIS A 166 -0.31 -6.66 -6.80
N LEU A 167 0.91 -6.80 -6.27
CA LEU A 167 1.66 -8.05 -6.28
C LEU A 167 0.90 -9.16 -5.56
N GLU A 168 0.27 -8.83 -4.44
CA GLU A 168 -0.57 -9.78 -3.72
C GLU A 168 -1.82 -10.13 -4.50
N ASN A 169 -2.66 -9.14 -4.81
CA ASN A 169 -3.97 -9.39 -5.40
C ASN A 169 -3.89 -10.04 -6.78
N ASN A 170 -2.95 -9.61 -7.62
CA ASN A 170 -2.96 -9.91 -9.06
C ASN A 170 -1.82 -10.83 -9.49
N VAL A 171 -0.88 -11.18 -8.60
CA VAL A 171 0.22 -12.09 -8.92
C VAL A 171 0.32 -13.25 -7.95
N LEU A 172 0.25 -13.00 -6.63
CA LEU A 172 0.33 -14.06 -5.63
C LEU A 172 -1.00 -14.80 -5.50
N PHE A 173 -2.09 -14.08 -5.22
CA PHE A 173 -3.40 -14.67 -4.91
C PHE A 173 -4.07 -15.31 -6.11
N GLU A 174 -3.85 -14.80 -7.33
CA GLU A 174 -4.36 -15.40 -8.58
C GLU A 174 -3.84 -16.83 -8.84
N ARG A 175 -2.77 -17.24 -8.15
CA ARG A 175 -2.27 -18.63 -8.22
C ARG A 175 -3.13 -19.61 -7.43
N PHE A 176 -3.95 -19.10 -6.50
CA PHE A 176 -4.71 -19.88 -5.53
C PHE A 176 -6.23 -19.70 -5.68
N THR A 177 -6.68 -18.74 -6.48
CA THR A 177 -8.09 -18.63 -6.88
C THR A 177 -8.43 -19.72 -7.88
N VAL A 178 -9.42 -20.55 -7.55
CA VAL A 178 -9.88 -21.63 -8.42
C VAL A 178 -10.59 -21.02 -9.64
N ASP A 179 -10.04 -21.25 -10.83
CA ASP A 179 -10.72 -20.97 -12.09
C ASP A 179 -11.95 -21.90 -12.15
N TYR A 180 -13.15 -21.39 -11.82
CA TYR A 180 -14.41 -22.08 -12.13
C TYR A 180 -14.65 -22.02 -13.65
N ARG A 181 -13.79 -22.66 -14.44
CA ARG A 181 -14.07 -22.92 -15.85
C ARG A 181 -15.08 -24.07 -15.94
N HIS A 182 -16.35 -23.70 -16.06
CA HIS A 182 -17.36 -24.53 -16.71
C HIS A 182 -17.31 -24.25 -18.22
#